data_AF-I3UP07-F1
#
_entry.id   AF-I3UP07-F1
#
_cell.length_a   1.000
_cell.length_b   1.000
_cell.length_c   1.000
_cell.angle_alpha   90.00
_cell.angle_beta   90.00
_cell.angle_gamma   90.00
#
_symmetry.space_group_name_H-M   'P 1'
#
loop_
_entity.id
_entity.type
_entity.pdbx_description
1 polymer ?
#
loop_
_entity_poly.entity_id
_entity_poly.type
_entity_poly.pdbx_seq_one_letter_code
_entity_poly.pdbx_strand_id
1 'polypeptide(L)'
;MLELYVRNGQAKARAVWQGFASGLAGLCNMYGVEVSDEPEQVEPVAAQTKPVNITKSVITLDKPGAAHKVSLEKGAAAPKTIKVSATWVDNGDGRDNDDLDLRVGILRPDGRMSIIQAPDKRGSFESDPYVFHTGDVVSASSTAPGIETVEINPAISHRMGGRVALVFSVYSAVDNGAVSVASLKPKMRMEYGDQIVECAFEFKSGFFSSMVYTYVLGTIEIDGDAITISPSGVTSRTESEATPWLTRKGDKVEVTMDGPHVFKGRPIERSGKKQYI
;
A
#
# COMPACT_ATOMS: atom_id res chain seq x y z
N MET A 1 -8.12 -46.12 -7.41
CA MET A 1 -6.99 -46.23 -6.45
C MET A 1 -7.31 -45.40 -5.22
N LEU A 2 -7.12 -45.95 -4.02
CA LEU A 2 -7.39 -45.31 -2.73
C LEU A 2 -6.05 -45.15 -2.00
N GLU A 3 -5.79 -43.97 -1.45
CA GLU A 3 -4.61 -43.71 -0.61
C GLU A 3 -5.05 -43.57 0.84
N LEU A 4 -4.39 -44.32 1.73
CA LEU A 4 -4.56 -44.23 3.17
C LEU A 4 -3.32 -43.57 3.77
N TYR A 5 -3.51 -42.53 4.59
CA TYR A 5 -2.42 -41.81 5.23
C TYR A 5 -2.80 -41.36 6.64
N VAL A 6 -1.81 -41.16 7.52
CA VAL A 6 -2.05 -40.66 8.87
C VAL A 6 -1.70 -39.18 8.93
N ARG A 7 -2.64 -38.35 9.39
CA ARG A 7 -2.42 -36.91 9.60
C ARG A 7 -2.93 -36.54 10.99
N ASN A 8 -2.05 -36.00 11.83
CA ASN A 8 -2.31 -35.65 13.23
C ASN A 8 -2.82 -36.84 14.07
N GLY A 9 -2.18 -38.01 13.94
CA GLY A 9 -2.52 -39.20 14.70
C GLY A 9 -3.85 -39.88 14.30
N GLN A 10 -4.53 -39.38 13.27
CA GLN A 10 -5.76 -39.97 12.75
C GLN A 10 -5.53 -40.57 11.36
N ALA A 11 -6.01 -41.80 11.16
CA ALA A 11 -6.02 -42.45 9.85
C ALA A 11 -7.05 -41.76 8.95
N LYS A 12 -6.62 -41.39 7.74
CA LYS A 12 -7.44 -40.74 6.71
C LYS A 12 -7.37 -41.54 5.42
N ALA A 13 -8.48 -41.53 4.68
CA ALA A 13 -8.59 -42.13 3.37
C ALA A 13 -8.90 -41.05 2.33
N ARG A 14 -8.17 -41.06 1.21
CA ARG A 14 -8.42 -40.20 0.05
C ARG A 14 -8.61 -41.09 -1.18
N ALA A 15 -9.74 -40.92 -1.87
CA ALA A 15 -9.92 -41.49 -3.19
C ALA A 15 -9.02 -40.72 -4.18
N VAL A 16 -8.07 -41.41 -4.82
CA VAL A 16 -7.14 -40.82 -5.80
C VAL A 16 -7.67 -40.95 -7.23
N TRP A 17 -8.87 -41.53 -7.41
CA TRP A 17 -9.52 -41.66 -8.70
C TRP A 17 -10.99 -41.28 -8.60
N GLN A 18 -11.28 -40.01 -8.87
CA GLN A 18 -12.53 -39.63 -9.52
C GLN A 18 -12.22 -38.58 -10.58
N GLY A 19 -11.72 -39.06 -11.72
CA GLY A 19 -11.72 -38.37 -12.99
C GLY A 19 -12.38 -39.29 -14.03
N PHE A 20 -13.01 -38.72 -15.05
CA PHE A 20 -13.55 -39.49 -16.17
C PHE A 20 -12.42 -40.28 -16.84
N ALA A 21 -12.65 -41.55 -17.17
CA ALA A 21 -11.67 -42.35 -17.90
C ALA A 21 -11.29 -41.72 -19.25
N SER A 22 -12.19 -40.93 -19.83
CA SER A 22 -12.04 -40.15 -21.06
C SER A 22 -11.59 -38.70 -20.83
N GLY A 23 -11.14 -38.34 -19.63
CA GLY A 23 -10.61 -37.00 -19.33
C GLY A 23 -11.65 -35.88 -19.45
N LEU A 24 -11.18 -34.67 -19.73
CA LEU A 24 -12.02 -33.46 -19.84
C LEU A 24 -13.09 -33.61 -20.94
N ALA A 25 -12.75 -34.22 -22.08
CA ALA A 25 -13.69 -34.47 -23.17
C ALA A 25 -14.87 -35.35 -22.72
N GLY A 26 -14.61 -36.38 -21.92
CA GLY A 26 -15.64 -37.22 -21.32
C GLY A 26 -16.60 -36.48 -20.40
N LEU A 27 -16.04 -35.57 -19.59
CA LEU A 27 -16.82 -34.71 -18.70
C LEU A 27 -17.68 -33.72 -19.51
N CYS A 28 -17.11 -33.06 -20.51
CA CYS A 28 -17.81 -32.07 -21.33
C CYS A 28 -19.00 -32.69 -22.09
N ASN A 29 -18.82 -33.88 -22.66
CA ASN A 29 -19.90 -34.60 -23.35
C ASN A 29 -21.07 -34.94 -22.42
N MET A 30 -20.82 -35.29 -21.16
CA MET A 30 -21.90 -35.56 -20.19
C MET A 30 -22.74 -34.34 -19.82
N TYR A 31 -22.18 -33.13 -19.97
CA TYR A 31 -22.88 -31.87 -19.71
C TYR A 31 -23.31 -31.14 -21.00
N GLY A 32 -23.28 -31.81 -22.15
CA GLY A 32 -23.72 -31.27 -23.43
C GLY A 32 -22.81 -30.19 -24.02
N VAL A 33 -21.53 -30.18 -23.62
CA VAL A 33 -20.49 -29.27 -24.13
C VAL A 33 -19.61 -30.01 -25.12
N GLU A 34 -19.57 -29.56 -26.37
CA GLU A 34 -18.66 -30.10 -27.40
C GLU A 34 -17.25 -29.51 -27.23
N VAL A 35 -16.23 -30.37 -27.31
CA VAL A 35 -14.82 -29.98 -27.31
C VAL A 35 -14.24 -30.30 -28.68
N SER A 36 -13.61 -29.31 -29.33
CA SER A 36 -12.92 -29.50 -30.62
C SER A 36 -11.55 -30.15 -30.39
N ASP A 37 -11.29 -31.25 -31.11
CA ASP A 37 -10.07 -32.07 -31.05
C ASP A 37 -9.17 -31.85 -32.29
N GLU A 38 -9.00 -30.61 -32.76
CA GLU A 38 -8.13 -30.32 -33.90
C GLU A 38 -6.82 -29.64 -33.45
N PRO A 39 -5.67 -30.33 -33.49
CA PRO A 39 -4.39 -29.69 -33.24
C PRO A 39 -3.97 -28.87 -34.46
N GLU A 40 -3.89 -27.54 -34.32
CA GLU A 40 -3.22 -26.69 -35.30
C GLU A 40 -1.73 -27.04 -35.36
N GLN A 41 -1.31 -27.55 -36.51
CA GLN A 41 0.07 -27.86 -36.81
C GLN A 41 0.84 -26.55 -37.10
N VAL A 42 1.65 -26.10 -36.15
CA VAL A 42 2.57 -24.95 -36.31
C VAL A 42 4.00 -25.44 -36.51
N GLU A 43 4.63 -24.99 -37.60
CA GLU A 43 6.02 -25.29 -37.96
C GLU A 43 7.02 -24.78 -36.90
N PRO A 44 8.18 -25.46 -36.71
CA PRO A 44 9.13 -25.10 -35.67
C PRO A 44 9.93 -23.84 -36.05
N VAL A 45 9.52 -22.69 -35.51
CA VAL A 45 10.36 -21.49 -35.48
C VAL A 45 11.32 -21.59 -34.30
N ALA A 46 12.61 -21.39 -34.57
CA ALA A 46 13.69 -21.41 -33.60
C ALA A 46 13.33 -20.61 -32.34
N ALA A 47 13.40 -21.28 -31.18
CA ALA A 47 13.10 -20.70 -29.88
C ALA A 47 14.11 -19.58 -29.54
N GLN A 48 13.72 -18.34 -29.83
CA GLN A 48 14.22 -17.20 -29.07
C GLN A 48 13.63 -17.33 -27.67
N THR A 49 14.48 -17.61 -26.69
CA THR A 49 14.15 -17.57 -25.27
C THR A 49 13.76 -16.14 -24.89
N LYS A 50 12.49 -15.80 -25.10
CA LYS A 50 11.89 -14.68 -24.38
C LYS A 50 11.92 -15.06 -22.89
N PRO A 51 12.53 -14.24 -22.02
CA PRO A 51 12.56 -14.54 -20.60
C PRO A 51 11.12 -14.70 -20.10
N VAL A 52 10.89 -15.78 -19.37
CA VAL A 52 9.64 -16.02 -18.66
C VAL A 52 9.40 -14.83 -17.75
N ASN A 53 8.39 -14.03 -18.08
CA ASN A 53 8.01 -12.88 -17.29
C ASN A 53 7.38 -13.42 -16.01
N ILE A 54 8.12 -13.35 -14.88
CA ILE A 54 7.56 -13.59 -13.55
C ILE A 54 6.62 -12.41 -13.31
N THR A 55 5.35 -12.58 -13.63
CA THR A 55 4.35 -11.51 -13.57
C THR A 55 4.12 -11.10 -12.12
N LYS A 56 4.65 -9.93 -11.74
CA LYS A 56 4.25 -9.25 -10.51
C LYS A 56 2.73 -9.13 -10.48
N SER A 57 2.10 -9.47 -9.36
CA SER A 57 0.67 -9.26 -9.18
C SER A 57 0.41 -7.81 -8.80
N VAL A 58 -0.30 -7.09 -9.67
CA VAL A 58 -0.67 -5.69 -9.43
C VAL A 58 -2.14 -5.61 -9.12
N ILE A 59 -2.47 -5.02 -7.98
CA ILE A 59 -3.84 -4.82 -7.51
C ILE A 59 -4.08 -3.33 -7.34
N THR A 60 -5.10 -2.80 -8.00
CA THR A 60 -5.49 -1.39 -7.88
C THR A 60 -6.73 -1.26 -7.00
N LEU A 61 -6.67 -0.35 -6.02
CA LEU A 61 -7.76 0.01 -5.13
C LEU A 61 -8.14 1.48 -5.39
N ASP A 62 -9.36 1.70 -5.83
CA ASP A 62 -9.88 3.00 -6.28
C ASP A 62 -11.04 3.54 -5.41
N LYS A 63 -11.60 2.69 -4.54
CA LYS A 63 -12.82 2.98 -3.77
C LYS A 63 -12.57 3.01 -2.26
N PRO A 64 -13.07 4.03 -1.53
CA PRO A 64 -13.05 4.04 -0.08
C PRO A 64 -13.76 2.81 0.49
N GLY A 65 -13.17 2.21 1.52
CA GLY A 65 -13.69 0.98 2.14
C GLY A 65 -13.26 -0.30 1.44
N ALA A 66 -12.60 -0.23 0.28
CA ALA A 66 -11.87 -1.37 -0.26
C ALA A 66 -10.66 -1.70 0.64
N ALA A 67 -10.27 -2.97 0.65
CA ALA A 67 -9.07 -3.42 1.33
C ALA A 67 -8.46 -4.60 0.58
N HIS A 68 -7.13 -4.69 0.60
CA HIS A 68 -6.42 -5.86 0.11
C HIS A 68 -5.49 -6.39 1.20
N LYS A 69 -5.43 -7.72 1.32
CA LYS A 69 -4.60 -8.39 2.33
C LYS A 69 -3.44 -9.11 1.64
N VAL A 70 -2.23 -8.74 2.03
CA VAL A 70 -0.98 -9.40 1.64
C VAL A 70 -0.46 -10.21 2.83
N SER A 71 0.02 -11.43 2.57
CA SER A 71 0.66 -12.25 3.60
C SER A 71 2.17 -12.08 3.52
N LEU A 72 2.79 -11.84 4.68
CA LEU A 72 4.23 -11.81 4.83
C LEU A 72 4.81 -13.22 4.68
N GLU A 73 5.71 -13.37 3.73
CA GLU A 73 6.47 -14.61 3.53
C GLU A 73 7.43 -14.89 4.68
N LYS A 74 7.77 -16.17 4.88
CA LYS A 74 8.71 -16.63 5.90
C LYS A 74 9.91 -17.31 5.27
N GLY A 75 11.03 -17.28 5.98
CA GLY A 75 12.26 -17.95 5.58
C GLY A 75 13.22 -17.05 4.80
N ALA A 76 14.31 -17.63 4.30
CA ALA A 76 15.43 -16.89 3.72
C ALA A 76 15.08 -16.10 2.44
N ALA A 77 14.04 -16.53 1.72
CA ALA A 77 13.57 -15.88 0.50
C ALA A 77 12.57 -14.73 0.75
N ALA A 78 12.11 -14.53 2.00
CA ALA A 78 11.12 -13.51 2.30
C ALA A 78 11.65 -12.11 1.95
N PRO A 79 10.83 -11.25 1.29
CA PRO A 79 11.20 -9.88 1.03
C PRO A 79 11.56 -9.15 2.33
N LYS A 80 12.70 -8.45 2.32
CA LYS A 80 13.25 -7.83 3.52
C LYS A 80 12.65 -6.47 3.83
N THR A 81 11.88 -5.91 2.92
CA THR A 81 11.39 -4.53 2.98
C THR A 81 9.98 -4.47 2.43
N ILE A 82 9.09 -3.77 3.12
CA ILE A 82 7.85 -3.26 2.52
C ILE A 82 8.18 -1.85 2.03
N LYS A 83 8.08 -1.60 0.71
CA LYS A 83 8.30 -0.27 0.14
C LYS A 83 6.97 0.41 -0.10
N VAL A 84 6.83 1.66 0.32
CA VAL A 84 5.64 2.46 0.03
C VAL A 84 6.08 3.77 -0.58
N SER A 85 5.59 4.06 -1.78
CA SER A 85 5.85 5.32 -2.47
C SER A 85 4.59 6.15 -2.63
N ALA A 86 4.74 7.46 -2.58
CA ALA A 86 3.76 8.42 -3.09
C ALA A 86 4.30 9.00 -4.41
N THR A 87 3.43 9.13 -5.40
CA THR A 87 3.78 9.72 -6.70
C THR A 87 2.78 10.78 -7.08
N TRP A 88 3.23 11.93 -7.56
CA TRP A 88 2.39 13.02 -8.05
C TRP A 88 2.99 13.65 -9.31
N VAL A 89 2.17 14.39 -10.04
CA VAL A 89 2.54 15.02 -11.31
C VAL A 89 2.20 16.51 -11.27
N ASP A 90 3.04 17.30 -11.92
CA ASP A 90 2.77 18.71 -12.24
C ASP A 90 1.42 18.82 -12.97
N ASN A 91 0.59 19.78 -12.54
CA ASN A 91 -0.75 19.99 -13.07
C ASN A 91 -0.78 20.88 -14.34
N GLY A 92 0.36 21.43 -14.75
CA GLY A 92 0.56 22.28 -15.92
C GLY A 92 0.08 23.72 -15.74
N ASP A 93 -0.05 24.22 -14.52
CA ASP A 93 -0.52 25.60 -14.25
C ASP A 93 0.57 26.67 -14.43
N GLY A 94 1.82 26.25 -14.68
CA GLY A 94 2.96 27.11 -14.91
C GLY A 94 3.57 27.71 -13.63
N ARG A 95 3.22 27.18 -12.46
CA ARG A 95 3.79 27.55 -11.16
C ARG A 95 4.67 26.43 -10.63
N ASP A 96 5.63 26.78 -9.79
CA ASP A 96 6.51 25.82 -9.11
C ASP A 96 6.01 25.61 -7.68
N ASN A 97 4.81 25.01 -7.56
CA ASN A 97 4.11 24.74 -6.30
C ASN A 97 3.79 23.25 -6.09
N ASP A 98 4.40 22.38 -6.89
CA ASP A 98 4.13 20.93 -6.96
C ASP A 98 5.02 20.10 -6.03
N ASP A 99 5.62 20.72 -5.02
CA ASP A 99 6.37 20.06 -3.95
C ASP A 99 5.36 19.47 -2.94
N LEU A 100 5.23 18.14 -2.92
CA LEU A 100 4.42 17.42 -1.94
C LEU A 100 5.32 16.59 -1.03
N ASP A 101 5.03 16.63 0.27
CA ASP A 101 5.72 15.82 1.27
C ASP A 101 4.95 14.53 1.57
N LEU A 102 5.58 13.37 1.41
CA LEU A 102 5.07 12.12 1.98
C LEU A 102 5.29 12.10 3.50
N ARG A 103 4.18 11.94 4.22
CA ARG A 103 4.14 11.84 5.68
C ARG A 103 3.53 10.53 6.10
N VAL A 104 4.09 9.92 7.14
CA VAL A 104 3.60 8.66 7.70
C VAL A 104 3.34 8.78 9.20
N GLY A 105 2.07 8.73 9.58
CA GLY A 105 1.68 8.58 10.99
C GLY A 105 1.67 7.11 11.38
N ILE A 106 2.27 6.75 12.51
CA ILE A 106 2.40 5.36 12.98
C ILE A 106 1.66 5.21 14.31
N LEU A 107 0.54 4.50 14.31
CA LEU A 107 -0.15 4.08 15.52
C LEU A 107 0.50 2.82 16.07
N ARG A 108 1.11 2.99 17.24
CA ARG A 108 1.83 1.94 17.96
C ARG A 108 0.89 1.05 18.77
N PRO A 109 1.32 -0.13 19.22
CA PRO A 109 0.49 -1.03 20.02
C PRO A 109 0.02 -0.43 21.35
N ASP A 110 0.79 0.51 21.92
CA ASP A 110 0.46 1.23 23.15
C ASP A 110 -0.49 2.43 22.94
N GLY A 111 -0.94 2.65 21.70
CA GLY A 111 -1.87 3.73 21.34
C GLY A 111 -1.21 5.09 21.10
N ARG A 112 0.12 5.21 21.29
CA ARG A 112 0.86 6.44 20.94
C ARG A 112 1.11 6.52 19.44
N MET A 113 1.32 7.74 18.94
CA MET A 113 1.62 8.01 17.55
C MET A 113 3.07 8.44 17.37
N SER A 114 3.73 7.94 16.33
CA SER A 114 4.96 8.54 15.77
C SER A 114 4.65 9.20 14.42
N ILE A 115 5.53 10.08 13.94
CA ILE A 115 5.42 10.71 12.62
C ILE A 115 6.75 10.59 11.88
N ILE A 116 6.67 10.27 10.58
CA ILE A 116 7.79 10.23 9.65
C ILE A 116 7.58 11.29 8.57
N GLN A 117 8.62 12.06 8.29
CA GLN A 117 8.71 12.93 7.13
C GLN A 117 10.18 13.20 6.79
N ALA A 118 10.50 13.48 5.53
CA ALA A 118 11.80 13.99 5.17
C ALA A 118 11.88 15.53 5.32
N PRO A 119 13.10 16.09 5.45
CA PRO A 119 14.33 15.38 5.81
C PRO A 119 14.43 15.12 7.33
N ASP A 120 13.78 15.94 8.16
CA ASP A 120 14.09 16.05 9.60
C ASP A 120 13.75 14.80 10.42
N LYS A 121 12.66 14.11 10.08
CA LYS A 121 12.04 13.05 10.88
C LYS A 121 11.98 11.78 10.07
N ARG A 122 13.07 11.49 9.35
CA ARG A 122 13.15 10.37 8.40
C ARG A 122 13.02 8.99 9.05
N GLY A 123 13.11 8.88 10.38
CA GLY A 123 13.02 7.61 11.09
C GLY A 123 14.23 6.70 10.85
N SER A 124 14.03 5.40 11.08
CA SER A 124 15.05 4.36 10.99
C SER A 124 14.40 3.05 10.60
N PHE A 125 15.07 2.27 9.75
CA PHE A 125 14.60 0.95 9.34
C PHE A 125 14.95 -0.13 10.38
N GLU A 126 16.09 0.00 11.05
CA GLU A 126 16.66 -1.01 11.96
C GLU A 126 16.36 -0.78 13.43
N SER A 127 15.95 0.44 13.79
CA SER A 127 15.56 0.82 15.15
C SER A 127 14.17 1.45 15.14
N ASP A 128 13.56 1.59 16.31
CA ASP A 128 12.33 2.36 16.47
C ASP A 128 12.44 3.70 15.70
N PRO A 129 11.47 4.05 14.83
CA PRO A 129 10.14 3.46 14.66
C PRO A 129 10.01 2.38 13.55
N TYR A 130 11.11 1.84 13.04
CA TYR A 130 11.15 0.80 11.99
C TYR A 130 10.51 1.17 10.65
N VAL A 131 10.41 2.48 10.41
CA VAL A 131 9.97 3.11 9.16
C VAL A 131 11.00 4.18 8.82
N PHE A 132 11.46 4.18 7.57
CA PHE A 132 12.53 5.03 7.09
C PHE A 132 12.14 5.77 5.81
N HIS A 133 12.24 7.10 5.83
CA HIS A 133 12.08 7.97 4.67
C HIS A 133 13.38 8.07 3.88
N THR A 134 13.30 7.79 2.59
CA THR A 134 14.51 7.65 1.73
C THR A 134 15.06 8.98 1.24
N GLY A 135 14.23 10.00 1.07
CA GLY A 135 14.65 11.34 0.67
C GLY A 135 13.47 12.29 0.49
N ASP A 136 13.77 13.57 0.33
CA ASP A 136 12.84 14.66 0.04
C ASP A 136 12.90 14.95 -1.47
N VAL A 137 11.76 15.13 -2.13
CA VAL A 137 11.67 15.48 -3.56
C VAL A 137 10.93 16.79 -3.74
N VAL A 138 11.68 17.83 -4.08
CA VAL A 138 11.19 19.22 -4.11
C VAL A 138 10.65 19.68 -5.47
N SER A 139 10.54 18.79 -6.45
CA SER A 139 10.08 19.16 -7.80
C SER A 139 9.38 18.00 -8.49
N ALA A 140 8.35 18.30 -9.27
CA ALA A 140 7.67 17.36 -10.16
C ALA A 140 7.48 17.98 -11.54
N SER A 141 7.38 17.15 -12.57
CA SER A 141 6.98 17.56 -13.92
C SER A 141 6.14 16.47 -14.59
N SER A 142 5.54 16.79 -15.73
CA SER A 142 4.77 15.81 -16.53
C SER A 142 5.62 14.62 -17.02
N THR A 143 6.93 14.81 -17.21
CA THR A 143 7.86 13.78 -17.69
C THR A 143 8.74 13.20 -16.58
N ALA A 144 8.80 13.84 -15.42
CA ALA A 144 9.48 13.39 -14.21
C ALA A 144 8.55 13.60 -13.00
N PRO A 145 7.61 12.67 -12.73
CA PRO A 145 6.74 12.74 -11.56
C PRO A 145 7.54 12.87 -10.27
N GLY A 146 7.02 13.63 -9.31
CA GLY A 146 7.55 13.63 -7.95
C GLY A 146 7.30 12.27 -7.32
N ILE A 147 8.33 11.68 -6.70
CA ILE A 147 8.24 10.37 -6.05
C ILE A 147 8.99 10.40 -4.73
N GLU A 148 8.26 10.23 -3.63
CA GLU A 148 8.84 9.98 -2.33
C GLU A 148 8.56 8.56 -1.87
N THR A 149 9.53 7.96 -1.16
CA THR A 149 9.47 6.56 -0.75
C THR A 149 9.85 6.39 0.71
N VAL A 150 9.08 5.55 1.40
CA VAL A 150 9.43 5.00 2.71
C VAL A 150 9.67 3.49 2.64
N GLU A 151 10.59 3.02 3.47
CA GLU A 151 10.90 1.63 3.68
C GLU A 151 10.44 1.23 5.09
N ILE A 152 9.62 0.18 5.18
CA ILE A 152 9.05 -0.31 6.43
C ILE A 152 9.62 -1.70 6.69
N ASN A 153 10.08 -1.92 7.92
CA ASN A 153 10.56 -3.22 8.34
C ASN A 153 9.38 -4.21 8.40
N PRO A 154 9.37 -5.33 7.65
CA PRO A 154 8.26 -6.29 7.68
C PRO A 154 8.00 -6.86 9.07
N ALA A 155 9.02 -6.88 9.94
CA ALA A 155 8.89 -7.34 11.32
C ALA A 155 8.42 -6.24 12.30
N ILE A 156 8.00 -5.05 11.84
CA ILE A 156 7.61 -3.92 12.69
C ILE A 156 6.58 -4.29 13.76
N SER A 157 5.55 -5.07 13.42
CA SER A 157 4.52 -5.51 14.39
C SER A 157 5.13 -6.38 15.50
N HIS A 158 5.98 -7.34 15.13
CA HIS A 158 6.68 -8.19 16.09
C HIS A 158 7.67 -7.38 16.94
N ARG A 159 8.42 -6.47 16.32
CA ARG A 159 9.42 -5.62 17.00
C ARG A 159 8.79 -4.61 17.96
N MET A 160 7.60 -4.11 17.65
CA MET A 160 6.84 -3.23 18.54
C MET A 160 5.97 -3.99 19.56
N GLY A 161 5.88 -5.31 19.45
CA GLY A 161 5.12 -6.16 20.38
C GLY A 161 3.60 -6.12 20.17
N GLY A 162 3.11 -5.84 18.95
CA GLY A 162 1.68 -5.85 18.66
C GLY A 162 1.31 -5.25 17.32
N ARG A 163 0.01 -5.05 17.11
CA ARG A 163 -0.55 -4.48 15.87
C ARG A 163 -0.08 -3.04 15.66
N VAL A 164 0.36 -2.74 14.44
CA VAL A 164 0.78 -1.40 14.03
C VAL A 164 -0.09 -0.95 12.88
N ALA A 165 -0.58 0.29 12.92
CA ALA A 165 -1.28 0.90 11.81
C ALA A 165 -0.52 2.13 11.32
N LEU A 166 -0.41 2.29 10.01
CA LEU A 166 0.27 3.39 9.35
C LEU A 166 -0.74 4.15 8.51
N VAL A 167 -0.68 5.47 8.54
CA VAL A 167 -1.44 6.35 7.65
C VAL A 167 -0.48 7.15 6.79
N PHE A 168 -0.70 7.09 5.49
CA PHE A 168 0.14 7.74 4.49
C PHE A 168 -0.62 8.93 3.94
N SER A 169 -0.01 10.11 3.99
CA SER A 169 -0.57 11.33 3.44
C SER A 169 0.46 12.11 2.66
N VAL A 170 0.00 12.85 1.67
CA VAL A 170 0.78 13.92 1.05
C VAL A 170 0.35 15.27 1.62
N TYR A 171 1.32 16.15 1.84
CA TYR A 171 1.08 17.51 2.31
C TYR A 171 1.72 18.52 1.33
N SER A 172 0.97 19.55 0.98
CA SER A 172 1.48 20.74 0.30
C SER A 172 1.63 21.85 1.33
N ALA A 173 2.84 22.38 1.48
CA ALA A 173 3.07 23.48 2.41
C ALA A 173 2.39 24.75 1.93
N VAL A 174 1.86 25.55 2.86
CA VAL A 174 1.29 26.86 2.52
C VAL A 174 2.33 27.74 1.82
N ASP A 175 3.59 27.62 2.22
CA ASP A 175 4.72 28.34 1.64
C ASP A 175 5.04 27.91 0.18
N ASN A 176 4.55 26.74 -0.28
CA ASN A 176 4.65 26.33 -1.68
C ASN A 176 3.73 27.17 -2.58
N GLY A 177 2.76 27.86 -1.98
CA GLY A 177 1.76 28.66 -2.67
C GLY A 177 0.47 27.88 -2.93
N ALA A 178 -0.52 28.57 -3.50
CA ALA A 178 -1.85 28.01 -3.71
C ALA A 178 -1.81 26.92 -4.78
N VAL A 179 -1.97 25.66 -4.36
CA VAL A 179 -2.13 24.48 -5.22
C VAL A 179 -3.19 23.55 -4.66
N SER A 180 -3.95 22.91 -5.55
CA SER A 180 -4.88 21.85 -5.16
C SER A 180 -4.10 20.53 -5.13
N VAL A 181 -3.98 19.90 -3.96
CA VAL A 181 -3.34 18.57 -3.84
C VAL A 181 -3.98 17.54 -4.78
N ALA A 182 -5.30 17.60 -4.97
CA ALA A 182 -6.02 16.72 -5.89
C ALA A 182 -5.62 16.95 -7.36
N SER A 183 -5.24 18.17 -7.74
CA SER A 183 -4.80 18.47 -9.12
C SER A 183 -3.49 17.78 -9.48
N LEU A 184 -2.65 17.48 -8.48
CA LEU A 184 -1.37 16.78 -8.63
C LEU A 184 -1.52 15.25 -8.73
N LYS A 185 -2.77 14.75 -8.62
CA LYS A 185 -3.16 13.34 -8.79
C LYS A 185 -2.26 12.38 -7.99
N PRO A 186 -2.06 12.61 -6.68
CA PRO A 186 -1.15 11.79 -5.90
C PRO A 186 -1.67 10.36 -5.78
N LYS A 187 -0.78 9.38 -5.93
CA LYS A 187 -1.06 7.94 -5.84
C LYS A 187 -0.12 7.29 -4.83
N MET A 188 -0.63 6.31 -4.10
CA MET A 188 0.19 5.48 -3.23
C MET A 188 0.41 4.10 -3.85
N ARG A 189 1.63 3.57 -3.71
CA ARG A 189 1.98 2.25 -4.18
C ARG A 189 2.79 1.51 -3.12
N MET A 190 2.32 0.33 -2.73
CA MET A 190 2.99 -0.57 -1.79
C MET A 190 3.56 -1.77 -2.55
N GLU A 191 4.81 -2.13 -2.26
CA GLU A 191 5.48 -3.34 -2.75
C GLU A 191 5.94 -4.23 -1.60
N TYR A 192 5.69 -5.52 -1.74
CA TYR A 192 6.30 -6.57 -0.91
C TYR A 192 6.63 -7.78 -1.81
N GLY A 193 7.90 -7.89 -2.19
CA GLY A 193 8.33 -8.86 -3.20
C GLY A 193 7.66 -8.59 -4.54
N ASP A 194 6.99 -9.60 -5.09
CA ASP A 194 6.25 -9.51 -6.35
C ASP A 194 4.80 -9.01 -6.19
N GLN A 195 4.36 -8.77 -4.95
CA GLN A 195 3.02 -8.27 -4.65
C GLN A 195 3.03 -6.74 -4.65
N ILE A 196 2.25 -6.14 -5.55
CA ILE A 196 2.09 -4.69 -5.70
C ILE A 196 0.63 -4.32 -5.45
N VAL A 197 0.41 -3.33 -4.58
CA VAL A 197 -0.90 -2.74 -4.37
C VAL A 197 -0.85 -1.24 -4.58
N GLU A 198 -1.68 -0.73 -5.48
CA GLU A 198 -1.80 0.69 -5.80
C GLU A 198 -3.10 1.25 -5.23
N CYS A 199 -3.02 2.31 -4.45
CA CYS A 199 -4.15 3.12 -4.03
C CYS A 199 -4.22 4.33 -4.96
N ALA A 200 -5.15 4.29 -5.91
CA ALA A 200 -5.34 5.29 -6.95
C ALA A 200 -6.78 5.81 -6.89
N PHE A 201 -7.09 6.53 -5.81
CA PHE A 201 -8.42 7.11 -5.62
C PHE A 201 -8.70 8.17 -6.68
N GLU A 202 -9.89 8.10 -7.27
CA GLU A 202 -10.37 9.13 -8.19
C GLU A 202 -10.98 10.31 -7.43
N PHE A 203 -10.31 11.46 -7.47
CA PHE A 203 -10.81 12.69 -6.87
C PHE A 203 -12.11 13.15 -7.53
N LYS A 204 -13.15 13.33 -6.72
CA LYS A 204 -14.45 13.86 -7.16
C LYS A 204 -14.46 15.39 -7.12
N SER A 205 -15.50 15.99 -7.68
CA SER A 205 -15.74 17.43 -7.56
C SER A 205 -15.75 17.87 -6.08
N GLY A 206 -15.13 19.01 -5.78
CA GLY A 206 -14.96 19.52 -4.40
C GLY A 206 -13.60 19.25 -3.76
N PHE A 207 -12.82 18.28 -4.26
CA PHE A 207 -11.44 18.04 -3.81
C PHE A 207 -10.43 19.06 -4.37
N PHE A 208 -10.84 19.87 -5.34
CA PHE A 208 -9.96 20.76 -6.10
C PHE A 208 -9.68 22.12 -5.44
N SER A 209 -9.93 22.24 -4.13
CA SER A 209 -9.63 23.48 -3.41
C SER A 209 -8.13 23.62 -3.16
N SER A 210 -7.57 24.78 -3.49
CA SER A 210 -6.18 25.13 -3.16
C SER A 210 -5.96 25.46 -1.67
N MET A 211 -7.01 25.40 -0.87
CA MET A 211 -6.96 25.60 0.59
C MET A 211 -6.98 24.26 1.34
N VAL A 212 -6.95 23.12 0.65
CA VAL A 212 -6.84 21.78 1.25
C VAL A 212 -5.40 21.32 1.12
N TYR A 213 -4.68 21.33 2.24
CA TYR A 213 -3.23 21.12 2.26
C TYR A 213 -2.80 19.67 2.44
N THR A 214 -3.65 18.80 2.99
CA THR A 214 -3.31 17.39 3.23
C THR A 214 -4.32 16.45 2.60
N TYR A 215 -3.83 15.41 1.94
CA TYR A 215 -4.63 14.29 1.47
C TYR A 215 -4.08 12.96 1.99
N VAL A 216 -4.96 12.14 2.59
CA VAL A 216 -4.62 10.79 3.03
C VAL A 216 -4.76 9.83 1.86
N LEU A 217 -3.63 9.26 1.44
CA LEU A 217 -3.54 8.30 0.35
C LEU A 217 -4.16 6.95 0.72
N GLY A 218 -3.88 6.50 1.95
CA GLY A 218 -4.30 5.20 2.41
C GLY A 218 -3.76 4.84 3.78
N THR A 219 -4.17 3.69 4.27
CA THR A 219 -3.70 3.10 5.51
C THR A 219 -3.15 1.70 5.28
N ILE A 220 -2.15 1.33 6.06
CA ILE A 220 -1.65 -0.04 6.15
C ILE A 220 -1.74 -0.50 7.60
N GLU A 221 -2.38 -1.63 7.85
CA GLU A 221 -2.30 -2.34 9.13
C GLU A 221 -1.40 -3.56 9.00
N ILE A 222 -0.43 -3.69 9.92
CA ILE A 222 0.46 -4.84 10.02
C ILE A 222 0.18 -5.54 11.36
N ASP A 223 -0.28 -6.78 11.26
CA ASP A 223 -0.61 -7.65 12.40
C ASP A 223 0.09 -9.01 12.23
N GLY A 224 1.20 -9.18 12.94
CA GLY A 224 2.05 -10.36 12.80
C GLY A 224 2.54 -10.54 11.37
N ASP A 225 2.00 -11.53 10.66
CA ASP A 225 2.39 -11.90 9.30
C ASP A 225 1.41 -11.38 8.23
N ALA A 226 0.50 -10.47 8.59
CA ALA A 226 -0.49 -9.92 7.66
C ALA A 226 -0.30 -8.42 7.47
N ILE A 227 -0.34 -7.99 6.20
CA ILE A 227 -0.47 -6.60 5.78
C ILE A 227 -1.89 -6.42 5.24
N THR A 228 -2.61 -5.42 5.71
CA THR A 228 -3.89 -5.00 5.12
C THR A 228 -3.78 -3.56 4.69
N ILE A 229 -3.95 -3.30 3.40
CA ILE A 229 -3.86 -1.98 2.79
C ILE A 229 -5.24 -1.53 2.32
N SER A 230 -5.57 -0.27 2.56
CA SER A 230 -6.83 0.36 2.15
C SER A 230 -6.58 1.75 1.60
N PRO A 231 -7.17 2.13 0.45
CA PRO A 231 -7.15 3.51 -0.01
C PRO A 231 -8.00 4.36 0.93
N SER A 232 -7.62 5.63 1.07
CA SER A 232 -8.39 6.63 1.80
C SER A 232 -8.89 7.71 0.84
N GLY A 233 -9.93 8.42 1.29
CA GLY A 233 -10.50 9.59 0.60
C GLY A 233 -10.56 10.81 1.51
N VAL A 234 -9.77 10.81 2.60
CA VAL A 234 -9.84 11.84 3.65
C VAL A 234 -8.88 12.97 3.34
N THR A 235 -9.33 14.21 3.49
CA THR A 235 -8.52 15.42 3.36
C THR A 235 -8.54 16.22 4.66
N SER A 236 -7.58 17.14 4.80
CA SER A 236 -7.71 18.19 5.81
C SER A 236 -8.94 19.06 5.52
N ARG A 237 -9.37 19.80 6.55
CA ARG A 237 -10.32 20.90 6.36
C ARG A 237 -9.63 22.04 5.61
N THR A 238 -10.42 22.89 4.97
CA THR A 238 -9.98 24.17 4.42
C THR A 238 -9.12 24.94 5.42
N GLU A 239 -7.95 25.39 4.97
CA GLU A 239 -6.98 26.18 5.74
C GLU A 239 -6.40 25.45 6.98
N SER A 240 -6.54 24.13 7.06
CA SER A 240 -6.03 23.32 8.17
C SER A 240 -4.76 22.57 7.78
N GLU A 241 -3.71 22.77 8.58
CA GLU A 241 -2.42 22.06 8.50
C GLU A 241 -2.32 20.87 9.47
N ALA A 242 -3.43 20.52 10.13
CA ALA A 242 -3.54 19.34 10.96
C ALA A 242 -3.14 18.06 10.18
N THR A 243 -2.32 17.25 10.82
CA THR A 243 -1.92 15.95 10.30
C THR A 243 -3.00 14.89 10.52
N PRO A 244 -2.96 13.77 9.77
CA PRO A 244 -3.78 12.62 10.07
C PRO A 244 -3.40 12.01 11.42
N TRP A 245 -4.40 11.66 12.21
CA TRP A 245 -4.27 11.03 13.50
C TRP A 245 -5.07 9.74 13.54
N LEU A 246 -4.41 8.64 13.92
CA LEU A 246 -5.04 7.33 14.06
C LEU A 246 -5.44 7.06 15.50
N THR A 247 -6.58 6.41 15.68
CA THR A 247 -7.02 5.87 16.97
C THR A 247 -7.55 4.46 16.79
N ARG A 248 -7.23 3.55 17.70
CA ARG A 248 -7.73 2.18 17.68
C ARG A 248 -8.91 2.04 18.66
N LYS A 249 -10.03 1.52 18.16
CA LYS A 249 -11.24 1.17 18.95
C LYS A 249 -11.56 -0.29 18.69
N GLY A 250 -11.14 -1.16 19.60
CA GLY A 250 -11.18 -2.61 19.39
C GLY A 250 -10.32 -2.99 18.18
N ASP A 251 -10.91 -3.69 17.21
CA ASP A 251 -10.21 -4.09 15.98
C ASP A 251 -10.17 -3.01 14.90
N LYS A 252 -10.91 -1.90 15.07
CA LYS A 252 -11.00 -0.85 14.05
C LYS A 252 -9.98 0.25 14.30
N VAL A 253 -9.36 0.72 13.22
CA VAL A 253 -8.56 1.94 13.19
C VAL A 253 -9.37 3.05 12.53
N GLU A 254 -9.46 4.19 13.19
CA GLU A 254 -10.12 5.39 12.68
C GLU A 254 -9.09 6.46 12.34
N VAL A 255 -9.26 7.12 11.19
CA VAL A 255 -8.45 8.28 10.78
C VAL A 255 -9.22 9.56 11.09
N THR A 256 -8.57 10.50 11.76
CA THR A 256 -9.07 11.86 12.05
C THR A 256 -8.07 12.90 11.54
N MET A 257 -8.52 14.13 11.24
CA MET A 257 -7.67 15.22 10.74
C MET A 257 -7.57 16.35 11.78
N ASP A 258 -6.94 16.03 12.90
CA ASP A 258 -6.78 16.89 14.08
C ASP A 258 -5.48 16.58 14.84
N GLY A 259 -4.52 15.93 14.17
CA GLY A 259 -3.18 15.71 14.71
C GLY A 259 -2.38 17.02 14.79
N PRO A 260 -1.28 17.02 15.58
CA PRO A 260 -0.42 18.19 15.69
C PRO A 260 0.21 18.60 14.35
N HIS A 261 0.36 19.90 14.14
CA HIS A 261 1.01 20.41 12.94
C HIS A 261 2.48 19.99 12.95
N VAL A 262 3.00 19.65 11.77
CA VAL A 262 4.40 19.28 11.59
C VAL A 262 4.94 20.03 10.39
N PHE A 263 6.05 20.74 10.62
CA PHE A 263 6.73 21.56 9.62
C PHE A 263 8.21 21.17 9.54
N LYS A 264 8.79 21.34 8.34
CA LYS A 264 10.23 21.18 8.14
C LYS A 264 10.99 22.22 8.99
N GLY A 265 12.12 21.83 9.58
CA GLY A 265 12.97 22.67 10.43
C GLY A 265 12.37 23.11 11.76
N ARG A 266 11.14 22.67 12.12
CA ARG A 266 10.47 23.07 13.36
C ARG A 266 10.30 21.89 14.33
N PRO A 267 10.31 22.16 15.65
CA PRO A 267 9.93 21.17 16.64
C PRO A 267 8.47 20.75 16.45
N ILE A 268 8.15 19.51 16.83
CA ILE A 268 6.77 19.02 16.83
C ILE A 268 6.04 19.66 18.00
N GLU A 269 4.95 20.35 17.72
CA GLU A 269 4.06 20.89 18.74
C GLU A 269 3.02 19.83 19.16
N ARG A 270 2.31 20.10 20.26
CA ARG A 270 1.16 19.30 20.68
C ARG A 270 -0.13 19.95 20.20
N SER A 271 -1.15 19.14 19.90
CA SER A 271 -2.50 19.60 19.60
C SER A 271 -3.46 19.10 20.68
N GLY A 272 -3.80 19.97 21.63
CA GLY A 272 -4.58 19.59 22.81
C GLY A 272 -3.89 18.47 23.60
N LYS A 273 -4.51 17.26 23.59
CA LYS A 273 -3.96 16.05 24.25
C LYS A 273 -3.14 15.16 23.31
N LYS A 274 -3.10 15.46 22.01
CA LYS A 274 -2.39 14.68 20.98
C LYS A 274 -0.96 15.18 20.85
N GLN A 275 -0.01 14.25 20.89
CA GLN A 275 1.41 14.53 20.75
C GLN A 275 2.10 13.31 20.14
N TYR A 276 2.99 13.56 19.16
CA TYR A 276 3.86 12.51 18.63
C TYR A 276 5.01 12.23 19.61
N ILE A 277 5.40 10.97 19.69
CA ILE A 277 6.59 10.55 20.44
C ILE A 277 7.87 10.66 19.62
#